data_AF-A0AAD7WR28-F1
#
_entry.id   AF-A0AAD7WR28-F1
#
_cell.length_a   1.000
_cell.length_b   1.000
_cell.length_c   1.000
_cell.angle_alpha   90.00
_cell.angle_beta   90.00
_cell.angle_gamma   90.00
#
_symmetry.space_group_name_H-M   'P 1'
#
loop_
_entity.id
_entity.type
_entity.pdbx_description
1 polymer ?
#
loop_
_entity_poly.entity_id
_entity_poly.type
_entity_poly.pdbx_seq_one_letter_code
_entity_poly.pdbx_strand_id
1 'polypeptide(L)'
;MASEDGRRVAVVLNGALYLEGTHYTQDGRDCHFFVKVGSADSDLLALGLANGRRALESGVNVTVSGRSRRGASVEFRTAALSLSVRYGLAPDVQDEERTRLLELGRQRALSGAWAREQQQARDGKEGSRLWTDGERQQLLTTGRVQGYDGYYVLPIEQYPELADSSTNIQFLRQNEMGKR
;
A
#
# COMPACT_ATOMS: atom_id res chain seq x y z
N MET A 1 -8.70 -24.56 -23.74
CA MET A 1 -7.35 -23.95 -23.83
C MET A 1 -7.40 -22.60 -23.14
N ALA A 2 -6.38 -22.22 -22.37
CA ALA A 2 -6.32 -20.88 -21.76
C ALA A 2 -6.17 -19.80 -22.84
N SER A 3 -6.85 -18.66 -22.66
CA SER A 3 -6.74 -17.48 -23.52
C SER A 3 -5.30 -16.96 -23.54
N GLU A 4 -4.93 -16.24 -24.61
CA GLU A 4 -3.60 -15.65 -24.72
C GLU A 4 -3.29 -14.70 -23.55
N ASP A 5 -4.27 -13.87 -23.16
CA ASP A 5 -4.18 -13.00 -22.00
C ASP A 5 -3.93 -13.77 -20.69
N GLY A 6 -4.65 -14.87 -20.48
CA GLY A 6 -4.45 -15.72 -19.31
C GLY A 6 -3.03 -16.29 -19.26
N ARG A 7 -2.46 -16.66 -20.42
CA ARG A 7 -1.06 -17.12 -20.51
C ARG A 7 -0.08 -15.99 -20.21
N ARG A 8 -0.33 -14.77 -20.67
CA ARG A 8 0.53 -13.59 -20.40
C ARG A 8 0.58 -13.27 -18.89
N VAL A 9 -0.58 -13.28 -18.22
CA VAL A 9 -0.64 -13.11 -16.76
C VAL A 9 0.11 -14.25 -16.05
N ALA A 10 -0.11 -15.50 -16.47
CA ALA A 10 0.56 -16.66 -15.89
C ALA A 10 2.09 -16.61 -16.04
N VAL A 11 2.62 -16.16 -17.19
CA VAL A 11 4.07 -16.02 -17.41
C VAL A 11 4.72 -15.08 -16.40
N VAL A 12 4.08 -13.94 -16.14
CA VAL A 12 4.59 -12.92 -15.22
C VAL A 12 4.52 -13.41 -13.76
N LEU A 13 3.42 -14.04 -13.36
CA LEU A 13 3.24 -14.58 -12.01
C LEU A 13 4.08 -15.84 -11.75
N ASN A 14 4.46 -16.58 -12.79
CA ASN A 14 5.24 -17.80 -12.63
C ASN A 14 6.60 -17.50 -11.99
N GLY A 15 6.89 -18.20 -10.89
CA GLY A 15 8.11 -18.01 -10.10
C GLY A 15 8.15 -16.70 -9.28
N ALA A 16 7.06 -15.93 -9.24
CA ALA A 16 6.96 -14.79 -8.33
C ALA A 16 6.65 -15.28 -6.90
N LEU A 17 7.31 -14.69 -5.92
CA LEU A 17 7.10 -14.96 -4.50
C LEU A 17 6.01 -14.04 -3.98
N TYR A 18 4.97 -14.61 -3.39
CA TYR A 18 3.90 -13.83 -2.76
C TYR A 18 4.38 -13.24 -1.43
N LEU A 19 4.09 -11.96 -1.20
CA LEU A 19 4.39 -11.31 0.07
C LEU A 19 3.25 -11.57 1.07
N GLU A 20 3.41 -12.64 1.84
CA GLU A 20 2.43 -13.04 2.85
C GLU A 20 2.22 -11.95 3.92
N GLY A 21 0.95 -11.75 4.28
CA GLY A 21 0.51 -10.77 5.27
C GLY A 21 0.45 -9.33 4.78
N THR A 22 0.93 -9.01 3.57
CA THR A 22 0.88 -7.64 3.02
C THR A 22 -0.09 -7.53 1.86
N HIS A 23 -1.37 -7.81 2.10
CA HIS A 23 -2.46 -7.54 1.15
C HIS A 23 -3.42 -6.52 1.76
N TYR A 24 -4.00 -5.66 0.92
CA TYR A 24 -4.75 -4.50 1.39
C TYR A 24 -5.92 -4.19 0.46
N THR A 25 -7.00 -3.63 1.00
CA THR A 25 -8.10 -3.11 0.16
C THR A 25 -7.89 -1.63 -0.13
N GLN A 26 -7.58 -1.29 -1.39
CA GLN A 26 -7.30 0.09 -1.82
C GLN A 26 -8.24 0.50 -2.94
N ASP A 27 -8.96 1.61 -2.75
CA ASP A 27 -9.95 2.13 -3.70
C ASP A 27 -10.96 1.05 -4.17
N GLY A 28 -11.40 0.21 -3.23
CA GLY A 28 -12.33 -0.90 -3.48
C GLY A 28 -11.72 -2.12 -4.19
N ARG A 29 -10.39 -2.18 -4.34
CA ARG A 29 -9.67 -3.31 -4.94
C ARG A 29 -8.90 -4.08 -3.89
N ASP A 30 -8.95 -5.40 -3.97
CA ASP A 30 -8.06 -6.28 -3.25
C ASP A 30 -6.69 -6.28 -3.92
N CYS A 31 -5.68 -5.76 -3.21
CA CYS A 31 -4.34 -5.56 -3.73
C CYS A 31 -3.38 -6.60 -3.16
N HIS A 32 -2.82 -7.42 -4.05
CA HIS A 32 -1.83 -8.45 -3.75
C HIS A 32 -0.47 -8.09 -4.32
N PHE A 33 0.59 -8.41 -3.58
CA PHE A 33 1.95 -8.03 -3.92
C PHE A 33 2.86 -9.25 -3.99
N PHE A 34 3.68 -9.26 -5.03
CA PHE A 34 4.62 -10.31 -5.34
C PHE A 34 5.98 -9.71 -5.68
N VAL A 35 7.03 -10.49 -5.49
CA VAL A 35 8.39 -10.13 -5.91
C VAL A 35 8.97 -11.20 -6.82
N LYS A 36 9.84 -10.80 -7.73
CA LYS A 36 10.58 -11.72 -8.60
C LYS A 36 12.04 -11.28 -8.69
N VAL A 37 12.94 -12.15 -8.25
CA VAL A 37 14.39 -11.90 -8.34
C VAL A 37 14.84 -12.11 -9.78
N GLY A 38 15.46 -11.10 -10.38
CA GLY A 38 15.95 -11.12 -11.75
C GLY A 38 15.42 -9.96 -12.61
N SER A 39 15.74 -10.02 -13.91
CA SER A 39 15.28 -9.01 -14.88
C SER A 39 13.83 -9.23 -15.26
N ALA A 40 13.10 -8.12 -15.44
CA ALA A 40 11.75 -8.13 -16.00
C ALA A 40 11.72 -8.34 -17.52
N ASP A 41 12.86 -8.25 -18.22
CA ASP A 41 12.88 -8.13 -19.69
C ASP A 41 12.17 -9.28 -20.42
N SER A 42 12.33 -10.53 -19.96
CA SER A 42 11.64 -11.69 -20.56
C SER A 42 10.12 -11.58 -20.41
N ASP A 43 9.64 -11.16 -19.25
CA ASP A 43 8.21 -11.06 -18.95
C ASP A 43 7.59 -9.84 -19.64
N LEU A 44 8.31 -8.72 -19.72
CA LEU A 44 7.90 -7.54 -20.47
C LEU A 44 7.86 -7.80 -21.98
N LEU A 45 8.78 -8.62 -22.50
CA LEU A 45 8.76 -9.08 -23.90
C LEU A 45 7.53 -9.95 -24.15
N ALA A 46 7.22 -10.90 -23.25
CA ALA A 46 6.02 -11.73 -23.35
C ALA A 46 4.71 -10.92 -23.25
N LEU A 47 4.70 -9.84 -22.47
CA LEU A 47 3.59 -8.87 -22.41
C LEU A 47 3.51 -7.95 -23.64
N GLY A 48 4.59 -7.84 -24.41
CA GLY A 48 4.74 -6.87 -25.48
C GLY A 48 4.59 -5.42 -25.00
N LEU A 49 4.98 -5.13 -23.74
CA LEU A 49 4.81 -3.84 -23.09
C LEU A 49 6.05 -3.49 -22.26
N ALA A 50 6.86 -2.54 -22.73
CA ALA A 50 8.10 -2.16 -22.05
C ALA A 50 7.91 -1.11 -20.94
N ASN A 51 6.89 -0.25 -21.03
CA ASN A 51 6.55 0.77 -20.05
C ASN A 51 5.12 1.29 -20.28
N GLY A 52 4.50 1.92 -19.29
CA GLY A 52 3.17 2.52 -19.41
C GLY A 52 2.04 1.52 -19.22
N ARG A 53 0.87 1.80 -19.76
CA ARG A 53 -0.35 1.01 -19.54
C ARG A 53 -0.92 0.42 -20.84
N ARG A 54 -1.51 -0.78 -20.76
CA ARG A 54 -2.24 -1.45 -21.84
C ARG A 54 -3.43 -2.20 -21.28
N ALA A 55 -4.59 -2.09 -21.92
CA ALA A 55 -5.71 -2.98 -21.67
C ALA A 55 -5.54 -4.26 -22.51
N LEU A 56 -5.71 -5.42 -21.87
CA LEU A 56 -5.81 -6.71 -22.55
C LEU A 56 -7.24 -6.93 -23.07
N GLU A 57 -7.41 -7.87 -24.00
CA GLU A 57 -8.72 -8.18 -24.61
C GLU A 57 -9.74 -8.69 -23.58
N SER A 58 -9.25 -9.37 -22.56
CA SER A 58 -9.98 -9.81 -21.36
C SER A 58 -10.48 -8.67 -20.46
N GLY A 59 -10.11 -7.42 -20.73
CA GLY A 59 -10.44 -6.27 -19.89
C GLY A 59 -9.51 -6.05 -18.69
N VAL A 60 -8.47 -6.88 -18.54
CA VAL A 60 -7.41 -6.69 -17.55
C VAL A 60 -6.51 -5.55 -17.98
N ASN A 61 -6.30 -4.56 -17.11
CA ASN A 61 -5.37 -3.48 -17.36
C ASN A 61 -3.98 -3.85 -16.83
N VAL A 62 -2.98 -3.82 -17.69
CA VAL A 62 -1.57 -4.03 -17.34
C VAL A 62 -0.88 -2.68 -17.28
N THR A 63 -0.16 -2.41 -16.19
CA THR A 63 0.69 -1.23 -16.06
C THR A 63 2.12 -1.65 -15.74
N VAL A 64 3.07 -1.15 -16.50
CA VAL A 64 4.51 -1.30 -16.26
C VAL A 64 5.03 0.06 -15.81
N SER A 65 5.74 0.08 -14.68
CA SER A 65 6.27 1.30 -14.07
C SER A 65 7.61 1.05 -13.38
N GLY A 66 8.28 2.12 -12.96
CA GLY A 66 9.52 2.02 -12.17
C GLY A 66 10.70 1.37 -12.89
N ARG A 67 10.63 1.23 -14.22
CA ARG A 67 11.67 0.55 -15.00
C ARG A 67 12.99 1.31 -14.90
N SER A 68 14.00 0.61 -14.41
CA SER A 68 15.37 1.10 -14.28
C SER A 68 16.34 -0.07 -14.40
N ARG A 69 17.64 0.20 -14.31
CA ARG A 69 18.66 -0.86 -14.21
C ARG A 69 18.53 -1.71 -12.94
N ARG A 70 17.79 -1.23 -11.93
CA ARG A 70 17.64 -1.89 -10.63
C ARG A 70 16.35 -2.73 -10.51
N GLY A 71 15.41 -2.59 -11.44
CA GLY A 71 14.14 -3.30 -11.37
C GLY A 71 13.03 -2.68 -12.21
N ALA A 72 11.83 -3.22 -12.05
CA ALA A 72 10.59 -2.76 -12.66
C ALA A 72 9.39 -3.21 -11.80
N SER A 73 8.21 -2.65 -12.05
CA SER A 73 6.97 -3.12 -11.45
C SER A 73 5.93 -3.35 -12.54
N VAL A 74 5.29 -4.51 -12.50
CA VAL A 74 4.20 -4.90 -13.40
C VAL A 74 2.95 -5.11 -12.57
N GLU A 75 1.85 -4.47 -12.97
CA GLU A 75 0.61 -4.52 -12.23
C GLU A 75 -0.56 -4.90 -13.14
N PHE A 76 -1.32 -5.91 -12.74
CA PHE A 76 -2.55 -6.35 -13.39
C PHE A 76 -3.74 -5.87 -12.57
N ARG A 77 -4.62 -5.07 -13.17
CA ARG A 77 -5.79 -4.50 -12.51
C ARG A 77 -7.08 -4.88 -13.20
N THR A 78 -8.08 -5.21 -12.39
CA THR A 78 -9.48 -5.30 -12.77
C THR A 78 -10.30 -4.32 -11.91
N ALA A 79 -11.63 -4.43 -11.94
CA ALA A 79 -12.51 -3.62 -11.10
C ALA A 79 -12.31 -3.92 -9.60
N ALA A 80 -12.07 -5.18 -9.23
CA ALA A 80 -12.03 -5.63 -7.84
C ALA A 80 -10.67 -6.17 -7.38
N LEU A 81 -9.71 -6.39 -8.30
CA LEU A 81 -8.43 -7.04 -8.00
C LEU A 81 -7.25 -6.24 -8.58
N SER A 82 -6.16 -6.14 -7.82
CA SER A 82 -4.84 -5.69 -8.28
C SER A 82 -3.77 -6.71 -7.91
N LEU A 83 -3.00 -7.18 -8.88
CA LEU A 83 -1.83 -8.04 -8.69
C LEU A 83 -0.58 -7.28 -9.11
N SER A 84 0.30 -6.95 -8.16
CA SER A 84 1.53 -6.20 -8.41
C SER A 84 2.76 -7.10 -8.24
N VAL A 85 3.59 -7.20 -9.26
CA VAL A 85 4.87 -7.91 -9.25
C VAL A 85 6.01 -6.91 -9.32
N ARG A 86 6.87 -6.86 -8.30
CA ARG A 86 8.10 -6.08 -8.30
C ARG A 86 9.31 -6.94 -8.64
N TYR A 87 10.09 -6.47 -9.59
CA TYR A 87 11.33 -7.11 -10.02
C TYR A 87 12.51 -6.40 -9.38
N GLY A 88 13.51 -7.16 -8.96
CA GLY A 88 14.78 -6.65 -8.45
C GLY A 88 15.90 -7.64 -8.70
N LEU A 89 17.11 -7.15 -8.90
CA LEU A 89 18.27 -8.00 -9.19
C LEU A 89 18.89 -8.63 -7.94
N ALA A 90 18.70 -7.98 -6.79
CA ALA A 90 19.31 -8.39 -5.54
C ALA A 90 18.41 -9.35 -4.76
N PRO A 91 18.98 -10.30 -3.98
CA PRO A 91 18.21 -11.27 -3.21
C PRO A 91 17.31 -10.65 -2.12
N ASP A 92 17.65 -9.46 -1.65
CA ASP A 92 16.94 -8.69 -0.62
C ASP A 92 15.72 -7.91 -1.15
N VAL A 93 15.39 -8.02 -2.45
CA VAL A 93 14.20 -7.37 -3.05
C VAL A 93 12.90 -7.66 -2.30
N GLN A 94 12.81 -8.85 -1.68
CA GLN A 94 11.65 -9.23 -0.86
C GLN A 94 11.52 -8.34 0.38
N ASP A 95 12.60 -8.15 1.12
CA ASP A 95 12.63 -7.34 2.34
C ASP A 95 12.49 -5.85 2.02
N GLU A 96 13.11 -5.39 0.94
CA GLU A 96 12.96 -4.03 0.43
C GLU A 96 11.49 -3.74 0.08
N GLU A 97 10.83 -4.64 -0.65
CA GLU A 97 9.44 -4.45 -1.04
C GLU A 97 8.48 -4.53 0.15
N ARG A 98 8.73 -5.46 1.09
CA ARG A 98 7.95 -5.55 2.34
C ARG A 98 8.04 -4.24 3.11
N THR A 99 9.25 -3.71 3.29
CA THR A 99 9.49 -2.42 3.98
C THR A 99 8.75 -1.29 3.27
N ARG A 100 8.88 -1.18 1.95
CA ARG A 100 8.20 -0.16 1.15
C ARG A 100 6.67 -0.25 1.29
N LEU A 101 6.11 -1.45 1.29
CA LEU A 101 4.66 -1.65 1.41
C LEU A 101 4.15 -1.24 2.80
N LEU A 102 4.90 -1.57 3.86
CA LEU A 102 4.57 -1.15 5.23
C LEU A 102 4.65 0.37 5.40
N GLU A 103 5.64 1.03 4.80
CA GLU A 103 5.74 2.50 4.80
C GLU A 103 4.55 3.15 4.09
N LEU A 104 4.18 2.64 2.91
CA LEU A 104 3.01 3.11 2.18
C LEU A 104 1.71 2.84 2.95
N GLY A 105 1.62 1.67 3.59
CA GLY A 105 0.53 1.35 4.50
C GLY A 105 0.41 2.38 5.60
N ARG A 106 1.52 2.68 6.28
CA ARG A 106 1.58 3.68 7.35
C ARG A 106 1.10 5.05 6.89
N GLN A 107 1.54 5.50 5.71
CA GLN A 107 1.09 6.78 5.16
C GLN A 107 -0.43 6.81 4.97
N ARG A 108 -1.02 5.74 4.42
CA ARG A 108 -2.47 5.60 4.27
C ARG A 108 -3.19 5.55 5.63
N ALA A 109 -2.71 4.74 6.57
CA ALA A 109 -3.28 4.62 7.90
C ALA A 109 -3.31 5.97 8.63
N LEU A 110 -2.19 6.71 8.61
CA LEU A 110 -2.08 8.04 9.21
C LEU A 110 -3.01 9.05 8.53
N SER A 111 -3.01 9.10 7.20
CA SER A 111 -3.88 9.99 6.45
C SER A 111 -5.36 9.73 6.74
N GLY A 112 -5.76 8.45 6.75
CA GLY A 112 -7.12 8.03 7.07
C GLY A 112 -7.49 8.31 8.52
N ALA A 113 -6.57 8.12 9.46
CA ALA A 113 -6.82 8.41 10.87
C ALA A 113 -7.03 9.91 11.11
N TRP A 114 -6.19 10.77 10.53
CA TRP A 114 -6.37 12.22 10.62
C TRP A 114 -7.66 12.69 9.95
N ALA A 115 -7.99 12.15 8.77
CA ALA A 115 -9.24 12.48 8.09
C ALA A 115 -10.48 12.09 8.92
N ARG A 116 -10.45 10.93 9.58
CA ARG A 116 -11.51 10.50 10.49
C ARG A 116 -11.61 11.42 11.70
N GLU A 117 -10.51 11.76 12.37
CA GLU A 117 -10.51 12.71 13.49
C GLU A 117 -11.07 14.08 13.09
N GLN A 118 -10.63 14.60 11.94
CA GLN A 118 -11.13 15.87 11.44
C GLN A 118 -12.65 15.80 11.17
N GLN A 119 -13.15 14.69 10.63
CA GLN A 119 -14.58 14.51 10.42
C GLN A 119 -15.36 14.41 11.74
N GLN A 120 -14.86 13.66 12.74
CA GLN A 120 -15.51 13.59 14.06
C GLN A 120 -15.58 14.97 14.73
N ALA A 121 -14.50 15.75 14.63
CA ALA A 121 -14.45 17.12 15.15
C ALA A 121 -15.46 18.05 14.46
N ARG A 122 -15.69 17.88 13.14
CA ARG A 122 -16.72 18.61 12.37
C ARG A 122 -18.13 18.21 12.79
N ASP A 123 -18.35 16.92 12.99
CA ASP A 123 -19.63 16.35 13.42
C ASP A 123 -19.96 16.66 14.89
N GLY A 124 -19.00 17.20 15.65
CA GLY A 124 -19.16 17.44 17.10
C GLY A 124 -19.20 16.16 17.92
N LYS A 125 -18.71 15.05 17.36
CA LYS A 125 -18.60 13.75 18.04
C LYS A 125 -17.27 13.66 18.78
N GLU A 126 -17.22 12.81 19.80
CA GLU A 126 -15.96 12.47 20.45
C GLU A 126 -15.06 11.72 19.46
N GLY A 127 -13.84 12.26 19.26
CA GLY A 127 -12.80 11.60 18.48
C GLY A 127 -12.14 10.46 19.26
N SER A 128 -11.07 9.87 18.71
CA SER A 128 -10.23 8.89 19.41
C SER A 128 -9.58 9.44 20.68
N ARG A 129 -9.53 10.78 20.81
CA ARG A 129 -8.98 11.50 21.95
C ARG A 129 -9.76 12.79 22.23
N LEU A 130 -9.71 13.22 23.48
CA LEU A 130 -10.17 14.55 23.90
C LEU A 130 -9.18 15.62 23.44
N TRP A 131 -9.56 16.36 22.39
CA TRP A 131 -8.87 17.54 21.91
C TRP A 131 -9.33 18.76 22.72
N THR A 132 -8.39 19.62 23.14
CA THR A 132 -8.73 20.95 23.67
C THR A 132 -9.34 21.82 22.57
N ASP A 133 -10.04 22.90 22.93
CA ASP A 133 -10.69 23.77 21.93
C ASP A 133 -9.70 24.33 20.90
N GLY A 134 -8.49 24.69 21.33
CA GLY A 134 -7.44 25.17 20.42
C GLY A 134 -6.95 24.08 19.45
N GLU A 135 -6.74 22.86 19.95
CA GLU A 135 -6.32 21.72 19.13
C GLU A 135 -7.42 21.29 18.16
N ARG A 136 -8.68 21.30 18.61
CA ARG A 136 -9.84 21.03 17.76
C ARG A 136 -9.93 22.05 16.63
N GLN A 137 -9.78 23.33 16.91
CA GLN A 137 -9.77 24.37 15.88
C GLN A 137 -8.60 24.18 14.90
N GLN A 138 -7.42 23.79 15.39
CA GLN A 138 -6.28 23.47 14.54
C GLN A 138 -6.60 22.27 13.64
N LEU A 139 -7.10 21.17 14.19
CA LEU A 139 -7.50 19.97 13.45
C LEU A 139 -8.52 20.29 12.34
N LEU A 140 -9.52 21.14 12.63
CA LEU A 140 -10.51 21.58 11.64
C LEU A 140 -9.88 22.39 10.50
N THR A 141 -8.89 23.24 10.82
CA THR A 141 -8.28 24.18 9.88
C THR A 141 -7.19 23.54 9.02
N THR A 142 -6.31 22.75 9.63
CA THR A 142 -5.10 22.19 8.99
C THR A 142 -5.21 20.69 8.70
N GLY A 143 -6.19 20.01 9.31
CA GLY A 143 -6.34 18.55 9.23
C GLY A 143 -5.42 17.77 10.19
N ARG A 144 -4.60 18.45 10.99
CA ARG A 144 -3.66 17.83 11.95
C ARG A 144 -3.46 18.69 13.18
N VAL A 145 -3.04 18.10 14.29
CA VAL A 145 -2.68 18.83 15.50
C VAL A 145 -1.17 18.81 15.69
N GLN A 146 -0.56 19.98 15.89
CA GLN A 146 0.90 20.06 16.05
C GLN A 146 1.34 19.42 17.36
N GLY A 147 2.46 18.70 17.33
CA GLY A 147 3.01 17.99 18.50
C GLY A 147 2.39 16.62 18.76
N TYR A 148 1.44 16.19 17.91
CA TYR A 148 0.86 14.85 17.92
C TYR A 148 1.32 14.06 16.70
N ASP A 149 1.73 12.82 16.96
CA ASP A 149 2.07 11.85 15.94
C ASP A 149 1.18 10.62 16.08
N GLY A 150 0.97 9.92 14.96
CA GLY A 150 0.22 8.67 14.92
C GLY A 150 1.12 7.46 15.13
N TYR A 151 0.71 6.60 16.04
CA TYR A 151 1.40 5.36 16.39
C TYR A 151 0.45 4.17 16.24
N TYR A 152 1.01 3.02 15.92
CA TYR A 152 0.23 1.80 15.89
C TYR A 152 -0.18 1.38 17.31
N VAL A 153 -1.43 0.94 17.44
CA VAL A 153 -1.94 0.30 18.65
C VAL A 153 -1.46 -1.15 18.70
N LEU A 154 -1.69 -1.90 17.62
CA LEU A 154 -1.20 -3.26 17.42
C LEU A 154 0.08 -3.27 16.57
N PRO A 155 1.12 -4.02 16.98
CA PRO A 155 2.39 -4.08 16.28
C PRO A 155 2.23 -4.69 14.88
N ILE A 156 2.62 -3.95 13.85
CA ILE A 156 2.47 -4.37 12.45
C ILE A 156 3.47 -5.45 12.05
N GLU A 157 4.51 -5.68 12.86
CA GLU A 157 5.43 -6.79 12.70
C GLU A 157 4.72 -8.14 12.93
N GLN A 158 3.68 -8.14 13.78
CA GLN A 158 2.83 -9.31 14.06
C GLN A 158 1.54 -9.30 13.23
N TYR A 159 1.03 -8.11 12.90
CA TYR A 159 -0.22 -7.90 12.16
C TYR A 159 0.00 -6.99 10.92
N PRO A 160 0.79 -7.43 9.93
CA PRO A 160 1.11 -6.62 8.75
C PRO A 160 -0.13 -6.22 7.94
N GLU A 161 -1.20 -7.00 7.99
CA GLU A 161 -2.49 -6.71 7.36
C GLU A 161 -3.17 -5.45 7.93
N LEU A 162 -2.79 -5.02 9.13
CA LEU A 162 -3.30 -3.81 9.77
C LEU A 162 -2.45 -2.56 9.46
N ALA A 163 -1.40 -2.68 8.64
CA ALA A 163 -0.46 -1.59 8.40
C ALA A 163 -1.11 -0.39 7.68
N ASP A 164 -2.15 -0.58 6.87
CA ASP A 164 -2.89 0.53 6.25
C ASP A 164 -4.20 0.89 6.96
N SER A 165 -4.49 0.19 8.06
CA SER A 165 -5.71 0.38 8.83
C SER A 165 -5.64 1.65 9.67
N SER A 166 -6.46 2.62 9.31
CA SER A 166 -6.59 3.86 10.09
C SER A 166 -7.08 3.60 11.51
N THR A 167 -7.90 2.56 11.76
CA THR A 167 -8.41 2.21 13.09
C THR A 167 -7.32 1.65 14.01
N ASN A 168 -6.18 1.23 13.46
CA ASN A 168 -5.03 0.79 14.22
C ASN A 168 -4.08 1.95 14.60
N ILE A 169 -4.47 3.20 14.34
CA ILE A 169 -3.68 4.39 14.68
C ILE A 169 -4.27 5.09 15.91
N GLN A 170 -3.39 5.46 16.83
CA GLN A 170 -3.68 6.35 17.95
C GLN A 170 -2.76 7.58 17.93
N PHE A 171 -3.27 8.72 18.39
CA PHE A 171 -2.50 9.97 18.43
C PHE A 171 -1.91 10.23 19.82
N LEU A 172 -0.59 10.35 19.88
CA LEU A 172 0.16 10.60 21.10
C LEU A 172 1.11 11.78 20.92
N ARG A 173 1.38 12.49 22.01
CA ARG A 173 2.47 13.46 22.08
C ARG A 173 3.81 12.78 22.38
N GLN A 174 4.91 13.42 22.03
CA GLN A 174 6.25 12.88 22.27
C GLN A 174 6.53 12.55 23.76
N ASN A 175 5.97 13.32 24.70
CA ASN A 175 6.11 13.07 26.13
C ASN A 175 5.28 11.87 26.65
N GLU A 176 4.37 11.35 25.84
CA GLU A 176 3.54 10.18 26.17
C GLU A 176 4.15 8.87 25.66
N MET A 177 5.09 8.94 24.70
CA MET A 177 5.80 7.77 24.19
C MET A 177 6.62 7.03 25.25
N GLY A 178 7.22 7.75 26.20
CA GLY A 178 8.14 7.18 27.20
C GLY A 178 7.47 6.47 28.39
N LYS A 179 6.15 6.38 28.42
CA LYS A 179 5.39 5.67 29.48
C LYS A 179 4.90 4.29 29.04
N ARG A 180 5.35 3.80 27.89
CA ARG A 180 5.06 2.45 27.36
C ARG A 180 6.14 1.46 27.74
#